data_AF-A0A965XYH8-F1
#
_entry.id   AF-A0A965XYH8-F1
#
_cell.length_a   1.000
_cell.length_b   1.000
_cell.length_c   1.000
_cell.angle_alpha   90.00
_cell.angle_beta   90.00
_cell.angle_gamma   90.00
#
_symmetry.space_group_name_H-M   'P 1'
#
loop_
_entity.id
_entity.type
_entity.pdbx_description
1 polymer ?
#
loop_
_entity_poly.entity_id
_entity_poly.type
_entity_poly.pdbx_seq_one_letter_code
_entity_poly.pdbx_strand_id
1 'polypeptide(L)'
;MKQEPKNSFDIFPKDLLDFIDQQRDGDTHRLLLSPPANVNIDIRLAVSTLEALKKLKGKADTWYNTKELVFPSAMSAEQCSSEIAAKYKALYFKGSVIVDLTGGLGVDSYFFSKHNPFVFYIEKDPFLCQAANHNFRVLSSNNISVLNKSISPHN
;
A
#
# COMPACT_ATOMS: atom_id res chain seq x y z
N MET A 1 15.96 -32.09 3.02
CA MET A 1 15.58 -30.75 2.52
C MET A 1 15.59 -29.78 3.68
N LYS A 2 16.56 -28.86 3.73
CA LYS A 2 16.50 -27.76 4.69
C LYS A 2 15.42 -26.82 4.17
N GLN A 3 14.33 -26.65 4.93
CA GLN A 3 13.36 -25.61 4.64
C GLN A 3 14.11 -24.28 4.76
N GLU A 4 14.09 -23.48 3.69
CA GLU A 4 14.54 -22.11 3.74
C GLU A 4 13.74 -21.37 4.82
N PRO A 5 14.37 -20.48 5.60
CA PRO A 5 13.67 -19.75 6.64
C PRO A 5 12.56 -18.93 5.97
N LYS A 6 11.29 -19.18 6.31
CA LYS A 6 10.19 -18.28 5.96
C LYS A 6 10.57 -16.90 6.48
N ASN A 7 10.86 -15.98 5.57
CA ASN A 7 11.14 -14.59 5.92
C ASN A 7 9.95 -14.10 6.76
N SER A 8 10.19 -13.60 7.98
CA SER A 8 9.18 -13.13 8.94
C SER A 8 8.45 -11.85 8.47
N PHE A 9 8.43 -11.61 7.16
CA PHE A 9 8.09 -10.34 6.52
C PHE A 9 7.06 -10.49 5.40
N ASP A 10 6.73 -11.71 4.97
CA ASP A 10 5.58 -11.96 4.09
C ASP A 10 4.31 -11.97 4.93
N ILE A 11 3.78 -10.77 5.16
CA ILE A 11 2.68 -10.55 6.10
C ILE A 11 1.32 -10.93 5.49
N PHE A 12 1.23 -10.91 4.15
CA PHE A 12 0.03 -11.27 3.42
C PHE A 12 0.22 -12.63 2.72
N PRO A 13 -0.66 -13.61 2.95
CA PRO A 13 -0.50 -14.95 2.39
C PRO A 13 -0.64 -14.94 0.87
N LYS A 14 0.13 -15.78 0.17
CA LYS A 14 0.11 -15.88 -1.29
C LYS A 14 -1.30 -16.12 -1.83
N ASP A 15 -2.09 -16.98 -1.19
CA ASP A 15 -3.46 -17.30 -1.61
C ASP A 15 -4.37 -16.06 -1.64
N LEU A 16 -4.15 -15.09 -0.74
CA LEU A 16 -4.87 -13.81 -0.77
C LEU A 16 -4.45 -12.97 -1.98
N LEU A 17 -3.16 -12.87 -2.26
CA LEU A 17 -2.63 -12.08 -3.38
C LEU A 17 -3.07 -12.67 -4.73
N ASP A 18 -2.99 -13.99 -4.87
CA ASP A 18 -3.47 -14.72 -6.04
C ASP A 18 -4.98 -14.50 -6.24
N PHE A 19 -5.76 -14.55 -5.15
CA PHE A 19 -7.19 -14.29 -5.21
C PHE A 19 -7.53 -12.87 -5.67
N ILE A 20 -6.81 -11.86 -5.16
CA ILE A 20 -6.98 -10.46 -5.58
C ILE A 20 -6.68 -10.30 -7.07
N ASP A 21 -5.60 -10.90 -7.58
CA ASP A 21 -5.26 -10.83 -9.01
C ASP A 21 -6.32 -11.53 -9.89
N GLN A 22 -6.83 -12.68 -9.46
CA GLN A 22 -7.90 -13.41 -10.16
C GLN A 22 -9.24 -12.67 -10.18
N GLN A 23 -9.57 -11.93 -9.12
CA GLN A 23 -10.85 -11.22 -8.97
C GLN A 23 -10.78 -9.73 -9.36
N ARG A 24 -9.72 -9.31 -10.06
CA ARG A 24 -9.44 -7.90 -10.35
C ARG A 24 -10.59 -7.15 -11.05
N ASP A 25 -11.27 -7.81 -11.98
CA ASP A 25 -12.45 -7.29 -12.69
C ASP A 25 -13.78 -7.81 -12.12
N GLY A 26 -13.74 -8.45 -10.94
CA GLY A 26 -14.89 -9.04 -10.28
C GLY A 26 -15.83 -8.05 -9.58
N ASP A 27 -17.04 -8.54 -9.30
CA ASP A 27 -18.03 -7.84 -8.49
C ASP A 27 -17.71 -8.01 -6.99
N THR A 28 -17.27 -6.92 -6.37
CA THR A 28 -16.88 -6.86 -4.96
C THR A 28 -18.07 -7.04 -4.00
N HIS A 29 -19.28 -6.62 -4.38
CA HIS A 29 -20.48 -6.85 -3.56
C HIS A 29 -20.81 -8.34 -3.50
N ARG A 30 -20.73 -9.04 -4.64
CA ARG A 30 -20.95 -10.49 -4.69
C ARG A 30 -19.97 -11.24 -3.80
N LEU A 31 -18.70 -10.84 -3.79
CA LEU A 31 -17.66 -11.48 -2.96
C LEU A 31 -17.93 -11.32 -1.45
N LEU A 32 -18.50 -10.19 -1.01
CA LEU A 32 -18.86 -9.97 0.39
C LEU A 32 -20.12 -10.76 0.81
N LEU A 33 -21.11 -10.86 -0.06
CA LEU A 33 -22.40 -11.51 0.25
C LEU A 33 -22.35 -13.03 0.14
N SER A 34 -21.60 -13.54 -0.83
CA SER A 34 -21.48 -14.97 -1.14
C SER A 34 -20.02 -15.34 -1.38
N PRO A 35 -19.17 -15.32 -0.32
CA PRO A 35 -17.77 -15.65 -0.45
C PRO A 35 -17.60 -17.10 -0.93
N PRO A 36 -16.58 -17.41 -1.75
CA PRO A 36 -16.37 -18.76 -2.24
C PRO A 36 -16.08 -19.73 -1.08
N ALA A 37 -16.82 -20.83 -1.00
CA ALA A 37 -16.79 -21.74 0.15
C ALA A 37 -15.42 -22.41 0.42
N ASN A 38 -14.54 -22.45 -0.58
CA ASN A 38 -13.25 -23.17 -0.51
C ASN A 38 -12.04 -22.24 -0.32
N VAL A 39 -12.26 -21.01 0.14
CA VAL A 39 -11.17 -20.02 0.25
C VAL A 39 -10.99 -19.63 1.71
N ASN A 40 -9.82 -19.93 2.27
CA ASN A 40 -9.42 -19.54 3.62
C ASN A 40 -8.56 -18.27 3.60
N ILE A 41 -9.15 -17.14 3.20
CA ILE A 41 -8.49 -15.84 3.13
C ILE A 41 -9.34 -14.76 3.80
N ASP A 42 -8.73 -13.61 4.09
CA ASP A 42 -9.46 -12.41 4.48
C ASP A 42 -10.17 -11.79 3.26
N ILE A 43 -11.44 -12.16 3.07
CA ILE A 43 -12.29 -11.65 2.00
C ILE A 43 -12.50 -10.13 2.12
N ARG A 44 -12.53 -9.57 3.34
CA ARG A 44 -12.73 -8.12 3.52
C ARG A 44 -11.52 -7.34 3.04
N LEU A 45 -10.32 -7.82 3.36
CA LEU A 45 -9.07 -7.24 2.86
C LEU A 45 -8.95 -7.36 1.33
N ALA A 46 -9.31 -8.52 0.77
CA ALA A 46 -9.34 -8.71 -0.67
C ALA A 46 -10.27 -7.70 -1.35
N VAL A 47 -11.50 -7.56 -0.85
CA VAL A 47 -12.49 -6.61 -1.39
C VAL A 47 -12.02 -5.17 -1.24
N SER A 48 -11.50 -4.77 -0.07
CA SER A 48 -10.96 -3.42 0.14
C SER A 48 -9.82 -3.12 -0.85
N THR A 49 -8.96 -4.11 -1.13
CA THR A 49 -7.88 -3.99 -2.12
C THR A 49 -8.42 -3.83 -3.54
N LEU A 50 -9.43 -4.62 -3.93
CA LEU A 50 -10.08 -4.52 -5.24
C LEU A 50 -10.77 -3.16 -5.44
N GLU A 51 -11.44 -2.64 -4.42
CA GLU A 51 -12.08 -1.32 -4.47
C GLU A 51 -11.06 -0.19 -4.55
N ALA A 52 -9.96 -0.29 -3.79
CA ALA A 52 -8.84 0.64 -3.89
C ALA A 52 -8.22 0.63 -5.29
N LEU A 53 -7.99 -0.54 -5.89
CA LEU A 53 -7.46 -0.67 -7.25
C LEU A 53 -8.35 0.03 -8.28
N LYS A 54 -9.68 -0.13 -8.19
CA LYS A 54 -10.64 0.58 -9.06
C LYS A 54 -10.47 2.09 -8.99
N LYS A 55 -10.24 2.64 -7.79
CA LYS A 55 -10.01 4.09 -7.55
C LYS A 55 -8.63 4.57 -8.02
N LEU A 56 -7.62 3.69 -8.00
CA LEU A 56 -6.25 4.03 -8.36
C LEU A 56 -6.02 4.03 -9.88
N LYS A 57 -6.86 3.31 -10.64
CA LYS A 57 -6.82 3.29 -12.10
C LYS A 57 -6.90 4.71 -12.68
N GLY A 58 -5.88 5.15 -13.40
CA GLY A 58 -5.76 6.50 -13.97
C GLY A 58 -5.37 7.60 -12.99
N LYS A 59 -5.39 7.33 -11.67
CA LYS A 59 -4.98 8.29 -10.63
C LYS A 59 -3.55 8.06 -10.17
N ALA A 60 -3.17 6.80 -9.93
CA ALA A 60 -1.85 6.36 -9.51
C ALA A 60 -1.52 5.04 -10.20
N ASP A 61 -1.21 5.11 -11.49
CA ASP A 61 -1.05 3.93 -12.35
C ASP A 61 0.10 3.02 -11.91
N THR A 62 1.14 3.57 -11.27
CA THR A 62 2.18 2.74 -10.65
C THR A 62 1.57 1.77 -9.61
N TRP A 63 0.62 2.24 -8.78
CA TRP A 63 -0.04 1.38 -7.78
C TRP A 63 -1.01 0.43 -8.45
N TYR A 64 -1.81 0.94 -9.39
CA TYR A 64 -2.77 0.10 -10.09
C TYR A 64 -2.06 -1.06 -10.80
N ASN A 65 -1.00 -0.81 -11.56
CA ASN A 65 -0.36 -1.83 -12.40
C ASN A 65 0.56 -2.78 -11.64
N THR A 66 1.00 -2.45 -10.43
CA THR A 66 1.87 -3.31 -9.63
C THR A 66 1.05 -4.40 -8.95
N LYS A 67 1.40 -5.66 -9.23
CA LYS A 67 0.79 -6.82 -8.57
C LYS A 67 1.24 -6.92 -7.11
N GLU A 68 0.53 -7.73 -6.33
CA GLU A 68 0.87 -8.05 -4.93
C GLU A 68 0.77 -6.86 -3.96
N LEU A 69 0.30 -5.69 -4.39
CA LEU A 69 -0.04 -4.61 -3.49
C LEU A 69 -1.35 -4.89 -2.74
N VAL A 70 -1.38 -4.49 -1.47
CA VAL A 70 -2.52 -4.71 -0.57
C VAL A 70 -2.99 -3.37 -0.01
N PHE A 71 -4.30 -3.15 -0.01
CA PHE A 71 -4.90 -1.89 0.46
C PHE A 71 -6.00 -2.17 1.48
N PRO A 72 -5.73 -1.97 2.78
CA PRO A 72 -6.73 -2.22 3.81
C PRO A 72 -7.83 -1.15 3.84
N SER A 73 -7.61 -0.01 3.19
CA SER A 73 -8.56 1.11 3.12
C SER A 73 -8.73 1.63 1.70
N ALA A 74 -9.89 1.35 1.10
CA ALA A 74 -10.31 1.99 -0.15
C ALA A 74 -10.49 3.52 -0.02
N MET A 75 -10.69 4.03 1.21
CA MET A 75 -10.74 5.47 1.48
C MET A 75 -9.36 6.12 1.31
N SER A 76 -8.30 5.47 1.78
CA SER A 76 -6.94 5.98 1.63
C SER A 76 -6.54 6.10 0.15
N ALA A 77 -7.02 5.19 -0.70
CA ALA A 77 -6.87 5.28 -2.15
C ALA A 77 -7.67 6.44 -2.77
N GLU A 78 -8.87 6.71 -2.26
CA GLU A 78 -9.69 7.83 -2.70
C GLU A 78 -9.06 9.19 -2.35
N GLN A 79 -8.45 9.28 -1.17
CA GLN A 79 -7.85 10.51 -0.65
C GLN A 79 -6.38 10.70 -1.02
N CYS A 80 -5.73 9.70 -1.61
CA CYS A 80 -4.30 9.83 -1.96
C CYS A 80 -4.06 10.90 -3.02
N SER A 81 -2.83 11.40 -3.10
CA SER A 81 -2.37 12.21 -4.23
C SER A 81 -2.41 11.41 -5.55
N SER A 82 -2.61 12.10 -6.67
CA SER A 82 -2.36 11.51 -7.98
C SER A 82 -0.86 11.34 -8.20
N GLU A 83 -0.49 10.41 -9.06
CA GLU A 83 0.90 10.17 -9.45
C GLU A 83 1.55 11.43 -10.08
N ILE A 84 0.79 12.17 -10.89
CA ILE A 84 1.25 13.44 -11.47
C ILE A 84 1.58 14.44 -10.37
N ALA A 85 0.69 14.62 -9.39
CA ALA A 85 0.91 15.55 -8.29
C ALA A 85 2.09 15.11 -7.41
N ALA A 86 2.21 13.82 -7.10
CA ALA A 86 3.29 13.28 -6.29
C ALA A 86 4.67 13.46 -6.95
N LYS A 87 4.77 13.15 -8.25
CA LYS A 87 5.98 13.41 -9.05
C LYS A 87 6.36 14.90 -9.03
N TYR A 88 5.37 15.78 -9.19
CA TYR A 88 5.60 17.22 -9.17
C TYR A 88 6.10 17.71 -7.79
N LYS A 89 5.48 17.29 -6.69
CA LYS A 89 5.94 17.60 -5.32
C LYS A 89 7.38 17.17 -5.11
N ALA A 90 7.75 15.98 -5.58
CA ALA A 90 9.10 15.42 -5.39
C ALA A 90 10.21 16.25 -6.07
N LEU A 91 9.88 17.10 -7.05
CA LEU A 91 10.86 17.97 -7.70
C LEU A 91 11.44 19.04 -6.77
N TYR A 92 10.71 19.44 -5.73
CA TYR A 92 11.08 20.55 -4.84
C TYR A 92 11.99 20.15 -3.69
N PHE A 93 12.09 18.87 -3.38
CA PHE A 93 12.75 18.40 -2.17
C PHE A 93 13.88 17.41 -2.44
N LYS A 94 14.59 17.52 -3.57
CA LYS A 94 15.62 16.55 -3.98
C LYS A 94 16.86 16.58 -3.07
N GLY A 95 17.42 15.41 -2.79
CA GLY A 95 18.64 15.26 -1.99
C GLY A 95 18.46 15.52 -0.48
N SER A 96 17.22 15.62 0.00
CA SER A 96 16.87 15.92 1.39
C SER A 96 16.45 14.66 2.16
N VAL A 97 16.40 14.76 3.49
CA VAL A 97 15.66 13.80 4.32
C VAL A 97 14.21 14.28 4.41
N ILE A 98 13.27 13.40 4.06
CA ILE A 98 11.83 13.73 4.05
C ILE A 98 11.15 13.09 5.25
N VAL A 99 10.22 13.83 5.87
CA VAL A 99 9.32 13.29 6.88
C VAL A 99 7.87 13.55 6.43
N ASP A 100 7.18 12.49 6.02
CA ASP A 100 5.76 12.52 5.67
C ASP A 100 4.94 12.26 6.93
N LEU A 101 4.32 13.31 7.46
CA LEU A 101 3.58 13.30 8.72
C LEU A 101 2.19 12.68 8.61
N THR A 102 1.69 12.46 7.39
CA THR A 102 0.30 12.04 7.14
C THR A 102 0.20 10.74 6.37
N GLY A 103 1.32 10.14 5.98
CA GLY A 103 1.48 8.79 5.46
C GLY A 103 0.42 8.36 4.44
N GLY A 104 -0.74 7.91 4.92
CA GLY A 104 -1.89 7.58 4.09
C GLY A 104 -1.58 6.40 3.19
N LEU A 105 -1.96 6.45 1.91
CA LEU A 105 -1.62 5.38 0.97
C LEU A 105 -0.10 5.31 0.67
N GLY A 106 0.64 6.41 0.86
CA GLY A 106 2.08 6.46 0.63
C GLY A 106 2.53 6.85 -0.80
N VAL A 107 1.63 7.35 -1.65
CA VAL A 107 1.98 7.75 -3.03
C VAL A 107 3.04 8.87 -3.04
N ASP A 108 2.85 9.91 -2.23
CA ASP A 108 3.81 11.01 -2.12
C ASP A 108 5.14 10.51 -1.54
N SER A 109 5.11 9.76 -0.43
CA SER A 109 6.29 9.14 0.19
C SER A 109 7.15 8.32 -0.79
N TYR A 110 6.54 7.50 -1.63
CA TYR A 110 7.25 6.73 -2.66
C TYR A 110 7.92 7.63 -3.71
N PHE A 111 7.24 8.65 -4.22
CA PHE A 111 7.84 9.53 -5.21
C PHE A 111 8.92 10.43 -4.60
N PHE A 112 8.78 10.82 -3.33
CA PHE A 112 9.88 11.43 -2.58
C PHE A 112 11.09 10.50 -2.49
N SER A 113 10.88 9.21 -2.26
CA SER A 113 11.95 8.21 -2.12
C SER A 113 12.78 8.04 -3.40
N LYS A 114 12.24 8.37 -4.58
CA LYS A 114 12.99 8.28 -5.85
C LYS A 114 14.08 9.34 -6.03
N HIS A 115 14.03 10.42 -5.25
CA HIS A 115 14.98 11.54 -5.37
C HIS A 115 15.68 11.89 -4.06
N ASN A 116 15.43 11.13 -3.00
CA ASN A 116 15.90 11.42 -1.66
C ASN A 116 16.59 10.22 -1.02
N PRO A 117 17.66 10.42 -0.23
CA PRO A 117 18.36 9.33 0.44
C PRO A 117 17.46 8.59 1.44
N PHE A 118 16.59 9.30 2.17
CA PHE A 118 15.72 8.72 3.19
C PHE A 118 14.37 9.43 3.27
N VAL A 119 13.31 8.64 3.47
CA VAL A 119 11.95 9.10 3.75
C VAL A 119 11.43 8.43 5.01
N PHE A 120 10.96 9.22 5.97
CA PHE A 120 10.21 8.73 7.13
C PHE A 120 8.72 8.88 6.84
N TYR A 121 8.02 7.76 6.72
CA TYR A 121 6.57 7.70 6.56
C TYR A 121 5.95 7.54 7.96
N ILE A 122 5.06 8.45 8.36
CA ILE A 122 4.37 8.40 9.65
C ILE A 122 2.87 8.25 9.41
N GLU A 123 2.27 7.21 9.98
CA GLU A 123 0.84 6.92 9.91
C GLU A 123 0.37 6.39 11.26
N LYS A 124 -0.84 6.77 11.68
CA LYS A 124 -1.40 6.38 12.99
C LYS A 124 -2.06 5.01 12.96
N ASP A 125 -2.60 4.60 11.81
CA ASP A 125 -3.26 3.31 11.68
C ASP A 125 -2.22 2.19 11.48
N PRO A 126 -2.12 1.22 12.41
CA PRO A 126 -1.11 0.17 12.33
C PRO A 126 -1.28 -0.76 11.13
N PHE A 127 -2.51 -0.95 10.65
CA PHE A 127 -2.78 -1.83 9.52
C PHE A 127 -2.41 -1.15 8.19
N LEU A 128 -2.66 0.16 8.07
CA LEU A 128 -2.11 0.97 6.98
C LEU A 128 -0.59 1.00 7.01
N CYS A 129 0.05 1.14 8.17
CA CYS A 129 1.51 1.03 8.26
C CYS A 129 2.02 -0.33 7.75
N GLN A 130 1.37 -1.42 8.18
CA GLN A 130 1.74 -2.77 7.76
C GLN A 130 1.63 -2.94 6.24
N ALA A 131 0.51 -2.50 5.66
CA ALA A 131 0.28 -2.53 4.22
C ALA A 131 1.23 -1.60 3.44
N ALA A 132 1.48 -0.38 3.92
CA ALA A 132 2.41 0.55 3.30
C ALA A 132 3.83 0.00 3.28
N ASN A 133 4.30 -0.57 4.39
CA ASN A 133 5.63 -1.19 4.48
C ASN A 133 5.78 -2.38 3.50
N HIS A 134 4.75 -3.23 3.39
CA HIS A 134 4.69 -4.28 2.37
C HIS A 134 4.75 -3.69 0.95
N ASN A 135 3.86 -2.73 0.65
CA ASN A 135 3.74 -2.12 -0.67
C ASN A 135 5.02 -1.41 -1.11
N PHE A 136 5.71 -0.70 -0.21
CA PHE A 136 6.98 -0.04 -0.55
C PHE A 136 8.06 -1.04 -0.95
N ARG A 137 8.10 -2.23 -0.33
CA ARG A 137 9.04 -3.30 -0.70
C ARG A 137 8.71 -3.89 -2.06
N VAL A 138 7.44 -4.20 -2.31
CA VAL A 138 6.97 -4.66 -3.64
C VAL A 138 7.32 -3.62 -4.73
N LEU A 139 7.17 -2.34 -4.40
CA LEU A 139 7.57 -1.20 -5.24
C LEU A 139 9.08 -0.90 -5.24
N SER A 140 9.91 -1.78 -4.67
CA SER A 140 11.37 -1.67 -4.61
C SER A 140 11.89 -0.34 -4.03
N SER A 141 11.19 0.21 -3.03
CA SER A 141 11.50 1.49 -2.38
C SER A 141 11.97 1.24 -0.95
N ASN A 142 13.22 0.80 -0.85
CA ASN A 142 13.83 0.31 0.40
C ASN A 142 14.35 1.42 1.32
N ASN A 143 14.28 2.68 0.87
CA ASN A 143 14.73 3.86 1.62
C ASN A 143 13.60 4.59 2.35
N ILE A 144 12.46 3.93 2.53
CA ILE A 144 11.30 4.45 3.27
C ILE A 144 11.19 3.72 4.60
N SER A 145 11.29 4.45 5.71
CA SER A 145 11.09 3.94 7.06
C SER A 145 9.66 4.23 7.52
N VAL A 146 8.86 3.18 7.71
CA VAL A 146 7.48 3.27 8.19
C VAL A 146 7.45 3.34 9.72
N LEU A 147 6.81 4.36 10.27
CA LEU A 147 6.64 4.59 11.70
C LEU A 147 5.14 4.65 12.03
N ASN A 148 4.66 3.71 12.84
CA ASN A 148 3.29 3.77 13.34
C ASN A 148 3.23 4.72 14.55
N LYS A 149 2.85 5.98 14.31
CA LYS A 149 2.75 7.02 15.35
C LYS A 149 1.65 8.02 15.02
N SER A 150 0.97 8.52 16.04
CA SER A 150 0.19 9.75 15.95
C SER A 150 1.09 10.96 16.19
N ILE A 151 0.96 11.99 15.36
CA ILE A 151 1.60 13.28 15.60
C ILE A 151 0.60 14.18 16.31
N SER A 152 0.99 14.69 17.48
CA SER A 152 0.26 15.69 18.24
C SER A 152 1.18 16.90 18.45
N PRO A 153 0.66 18.13 18.61
CA PRO A 153 1.48 19.31 18.88
C PRO A 153 2.25 19.26 20.22
N HIS A 154 2.02 18.23 21.04
CA HIS A 154 2.55 18.11 22.40
C HIS A 154 3.52 16.92 22.57
N ASN A 155 3.87 16.24 21.48
CA ASN A 155 4.84 15.14 21.45
C ASN A 155 6.25 15.60 21.06
#